data_AF-A0A382N9S5-F1
#
_entry.id   AF-A0A382N9S5-F1
#
_cell.length_a   1.000
_cell.length_b   1.000
_cell.length_c   1.000
_cell.angle_alpha   90.00
_cell.angle_beta   90.00
_cell.angle_gamma   90.00
#
_symmetry.space_group_name_H-M   'P 1'
#
loop_
_entity.id
_entity.type
_entity.pdbx_description
1 polymer ?
#
loop_
_entity_poly.entity_id
_entity_poly.type
_entity_poly.pdbx_seq_one_letter_code
_entity_poly.pdbx_strand_id
1 'polypeptide(L)'
;VYWITNTSHYETARSFQKTKSMIKYSRFFLIIILLGNILISSDFAFQEIPVQENGRIKPLDTFARNQLLSIYNKRSLQPPAFPENVESKKLSAIDWFFDIAVHPNDADKYRVFNIRNPEVVGSLGLKWDTNHLYNRNEILKGLQHQLDYIAKIQTLPEEDLTPFDRQMFHIYSNVIHFQELCFSFSCLIDLIEIEDKVIAEAIGIIPGESISYYDVMKKANALNPYIEQLTNKNKNDWTDTERALSRVITELNEISQDKFARLVKIIPPENTISEKNWLSPWELMDHQQIGIKQHQFLNILSNYLNARIEGKELLANDLLTQYNDALIPYKSIVHINHLKKETGYNNANIFYKSSALYILAFLL
;
A
#
# COMPACT_ATOMS: atom_id res chain seq x y z
N VAL A 1 -0.61 31.56 -82.76
CA VAL A 1 -0.78 30.17 -82.28
C VAL A 1 0.39 29.81 -81.37
N TYR A 2 0.34 30.26 -80.12
CA TYR A 2 1.22 29.86 -79.03
C TYR A 2 0.43 30.13 -77.74
N TRP A 3 0.72 29.37 -76.69
CA TRP A 3 0.04 29.30 -75.39
C TRP A 3 -1.15 28.33 -75.36
N ILE A 4 -0.88 27.13 -74.84
CA ILE A 4 -1.58 26.46 -73.74
C ILE A 4 -1.05 25.02 -73.73
N THR A 5 -0.14 24.70 -72.80
CA THR A 5 0.02 23.38 -72.15
C THR A 5 1.27 23.43 -71.28
N ASN A 6 1.20 24.03 -70.09
CA ASN A 6 2.18 23.70 -69.04
C ASN A 6 1.71 23.92 -67.60
N THR A 7 0.42 24.19 -67.36
CA THR A 7 -0.11 24.45 -66.01
C THR A 7 -0.57 23.19 -65.26
N SER A 8 -0.86 22.08 -65.96
CA SER A 8 -1.42 20.86 -65.35
C SER A 8 -0.41 20.05 -64.51
N HIS A 9 0.87 19.96 -64.92
CA HIS A 9 1.86 19.14 -64.21
C HIS A 9 2.45 19.79 -62.95
N TYR A 10 2.48 21.13 -62.88
CA TYR A 10 2.98 21.83 -61.70
C TYR A 10 1.97 21.86 -60.55
N GLU A 11 0.65 21.85 -60.82
CA GLU A 11 -0.37 21.82 -59.77
C GLU A 11 -0.50 20.45 -59.09
N THR A 12 -0.38 19.37 -59.85
CA THR A 12 -0.45 18.00 -59.30
C THR A 12 0.76 17.69 -58.40
N ALA A 13 1.98 18.07 -58.79
CA ALA A 13 3.18 17.87 -57.96
C ALA A 13 3.14 18.70 -56.67
N ARG A 14 2.65 19.94 -56.73
CA ARG A 14 2.50 20.83 -55.55
C ARG A 14 1.41 20.33 -54.59
N SER A 15 0.34 19.74 -55.13
CA SER A 15 -0.71 19.09 -54.32
C SER A 15 -0.16 17.86 -53.59
N PHE A 16 0.56 16.95 -54.27
CA PHE A 16 1.15 15.75 -53.67
C PHE A 16 2.20 16.07 -52.59
N GLN A 17 2.99 17.14 -52.78
CA GLN A 17 3.99 17.58 -51.82
C GLN A 17 3.34 18.26 -50.59
N LYS A 18 2.24 19.00 -50.77
CA LYS A 18 1.38 19.51 -49.67
C LYS A 18 0.70 18.37 -48.90
N THR A 19 0.22 17.33 -49.58
CA THR A 19 -0.44 16.19 -48.92
C THR A 19 0.56 15.35 -48.11
N LYS A 20 1.76 15.07 -48.65
CA LYS A 20 2.84 14.42 -47.87
C LYS A 20 3.31 15.25 -46.68
N SER A 21 3.37 16.57 -46.83
CA SER A 21 3.67 17.53 -45.76
C SER A 21 2.58 17.51 -44.68
N MET A 22 1.30 17.67 -45.05
CA MET A 22 0.16 17.60 -44.11
C MET A 22 0.08 16.26 -43.38
N ILE A 23 0.39 15.13 -44.03
CA ILE A 23 0.41 13.81 -43.38
C ILE A 23 1.56 13.72 -42.36
N LYS A 24 2.74 14.31 -42.63
CA LYS A 24 3.84 14.38 -41.65
C LYS A 24 3.48 15.26 -40.45
N TYR A 25 2.89 16.44 -40.67
CA TYR A 25 2.47 17.33 -39.58
C TYR A 25 1.29 16.76 -38.78
N SER A 26 0.34 16.07 -39.44
CA SER A 26 -0.78 15.35 -38.80
C SER A 26 -0.29 14.22 -37.89
N ARG A 27 0.69 13.41 -38.34
CA ARG A 27 1.33 12.38 -37.53
C ARG A 27 2.11 12.95 -36.35
N PHE A 28 2.79 14.09 -36.53
CA PHE A 28 3.51 14.78 -35.46
C PHE A 28 2.56 15.36 -34.41
N PHE A 29 1.43 15.92 -34.84
CA PHE A 29 0.36 16.41 -33.94
C PHE A 29 -0.30 15.26 -33.17
N LEU A 30 -0.51 14.10 -33.81
CA LEU A 30 -1.01 12.89 -33.16
C LEU A 30 -0.02 12.35 -32.10
N ILE A 31 1.28 12.40 -32.37
CA ILE A 31 2.33 12.04 -31.40
C ILE A 31 2.36 13.04 -30.24
N ILE A 32 2.24 14.34 -30.50
CA ILE A 32 2.17 15.37 -29.46
C ILE A 32 0.88 15.26 -28.64
N ILE A 33 -0.26 14.89 -29.24
CA ILE A 33 -1.51 14.65 -28.52
C ILE A 33 -1.46 13.33 -27.73
N LEU A 34 -0.76 12.29 -28.23
CA LEU A 34 -0.51 11.05 -27.49
C LEU A 34 0.49 11.24 -26.33
N LEU A 35 1.42 12.19 -26.44
CA LEU A 35 2.44 12.49 -25.42
C LEU A 35 2.06 13.67 -24.51
N GLY A 36 1.11 14.51 -24.91
CA GLY A 36 0.80 15.81 -24.30
C GLY A 36 -0.07 15.77 -23.05
N ASN A 37 -0.44 14.58 -22.57
CA ASN A 37 -1.22 14.42 -21.34
C ASN A 37 -0.38 14.02 -20.13
N ILE A 38 0.95 14.12 -20.19
CA ILE A 38 1.80 13.63 -19.11
C ILE A 38 2.66 14.80 -18.64
N LEU A 39 2.64 15.05 -17.32
CA LEU A 39 3.39 16.07 -16.58
C LEU A 39 2.65 17.38 -16.31
N ILE A 40 1.37 17.33 -15.92
CA ILE A 40 0.86 18.38 -15.02
C ILE A 40 1.57 18.16 -13.67
N SER A 41 2.24 19.20 -13.17
CA SER A 41 2.73 19.27 -11.79
C SER A 41 1.53 19.12 -10.85
N SER A 42 1.27 17.90 -10.39
CA SER A 42 0.29 17.65 -9.33
C SER A 42 0.92 17.93 -7.97
N ASP A 43 0.10 18.35 -7.02
CA ASP A 43 0.47 18.43 -5.61
C ASP A 43 0.91 17.06 -5.09
N PHE A 44 1.66 17.05 -3.99
CA PHE A 44 2.17 15.81 -3.41
C PHE A 44 1.01 14.90 -3.00
N ALA A 45 0.93 13.72 -3.61
CA ALA A 45 -0.19 12.80 -3.41
C ALA A 45 0.21 11.59 -2.55
N PHE A 46 -0.77 10.92 -1.93
CA PHE A 46 -0.57 9.72 -1.12
C PHE A 46 0.28 8.63 -1.79
N GLN A 47 -0.02 8.37 -3.06
CA GLN A 47 0.70 7.42 -3.91
C GLN A 47 2.20 7.74 -4.07
N GLU A 48 2.61 8.99 -3.80
CA GLU A 48 3.99 9.47 -3.90
C GLU A 48 4.74 9.41 -2.57
N ILE A 49 4.10 8.98 -1.48
CA ILE A 49 4.77 8.80 -0.18
C ILE A 49 5.97 7.85 -0.38
N PRO A 50 7.19 8.25 -0.01
CA PRO A 50 8.36 7.41 -0.12
C PRO A 50 8.27 6.20 0.80
N VAL A 51 8.65 5.04 0.28
CA VAL A 51 8.84 3.79 1.02
C VAL A 51 10.17 3.18 0.57
N GLN A 52 10.92 2.63 1.51
CA GLN A 52 12.17 1.94 1.21
C GLN A 52 11.94 0.44 1.03
N GLU A 53 12.36 -0.13 -0.09
CA GLU A 53 12.30 -1.57 -0.33
C GLU A 53 13.60 -2.02 -1.03
N ASN A 54 14.33 -2.94 -0.40
CA ASN A 54 15.66 -3.41 -0.81
C ASN A 54 16.67 -2.26 -0.96
N GLY A 55 16.72 -1.36 0.02
CA GLY A 55 17.60 -0.19 0.03
C GLY A 55 17.14 0.98 -0.86
N ARG A 56 16.28 0.73 -1.86
CA ARG A 56 15.78 1.77 -2.77
C ARG A 56 14.54 2.47 -2.22
N ILE A 57 14.60 3.79 -2.15
CA ILE A 57 13.42 4.63 -1.90
C ILE A 57 12.61 4.77 -3.19
N LYS A 58 11.32 4.46 -3.13
CA LYS A 58 10.38 4.46 -4.26
C LYS A 58 9.02 5.00 -3.80
N PRO A 59 8.13 5.45 -4.71
CA PRO A 59 6.80 5.86 -4.32
C PRO A 59 5.97 4.66 -3.83
N LEU A 60 5.05 4.91 -2.91
CA LEU A 60 4.15 3.91 -2.35
C LEU A 60 3.31 3.22 -3.43
N ASP A 61 2.96 3.91 -4.53
CA ASP A 61 2.33 3.28 -5.71
C ASP A 61 3.18 2.17 -6.32
N THR A 62 4.48 2.40 -6.53
CA THR A 62 5.36 1.34 -7.06
C THR A 62 5.43 0.16 -6.10
N PHE A 63 5.59 0.44 -4.80
CA PHE A 63 5.61 -0.61 -3.78
C PHE A 63 4.31 -1.43 -3.82
N ALA A 64 3.15 -0.79 -3.73
CA ALA A 64 1.85 -1.47 -3.77
C ALA A 64 1.67 -2.30 -5.05
N ARG A 65 2.11 -1.80 -6.21
CA ARG A 65 2.09 -2.55 -7.48
C ARG A 65 2.99 -3.77 -7.46
N ASN A 66 4.17 -3.67 -6.86
CA ASN A 66 5.10 -4.79 -6.74
C ASN A 66 4.52 -5.87 -5.82
N GLN A 67 3.97 -5.46 -4.67
CA GLN A 67 3.33 -6.37 -3.73
C GLN A 67 2.14 -7.09 -4.38
N LEU A 68 1.27 -6.33 -5.05
CA LEU A 68 0.13 -6.93 -5.74
C LEU A 68 0.55 -7.82 -6.93
N LEU A 69 1.62 -7.45 -7.64
CA LEU A 69 2.18 -8.29 -8.70
C LEU A 69 2.70 -9.61 -8.12
N SER A 70 3.37 -9.59 -6.97
CA SER A 70 3.88 -10.81 -6.33
C SER A 70 2.75 -11.73 -5.86
N ILE A 71 1.68 -11.17 -5.30
CA ILE A 71 0.57 -11.94 -4.71
C ILE A 71 -0.46 -12.38 -5.76
N TYR A 72 -0.84 -11.48 -6.67
CA TYR A 72 -1.96 -11.64 -7.61
C TYR A 72 -1.53 -11.77 -9.08
N ASN A 73 -0.24 -11.62 -9.40
CA ASN A 73 0.31 -11.63 -10.76
C ASN A 73 -0.19 -10.49 -11.67
N LYS A 74 -0.86 -9.48 -11.13
CA LYS A 74 -1.30 -8.29 -11.87
C LYS A 74 -1.05 -7.03 -11.04
N ARG A 75 -0.83 -5.89 -11.71
CA ARG A 75 -0.58 -4.59 -11.05
C ARG A 75 -1.85 -3.83 -10.64
N SER A 76 -2.98 -4.53 -10.56
CA SER A 76 -4.32 -4.00 -10.29
C SER A 76 -5.31 -5.15 -10.18
N LEU A 77 -6.33 -5.01 -9.33
CA LEU A 77 -7.37 -6.03 -9.23
C LEU A 77 -8.41 -5.89 -10.35
N GLN A 78 -8.94 -7.04 -10.76
CA GLN A 78 -10.02 -7.18 -11.74
C GLN A 78 -11.07 -8.12 -11.16
N PRO A 79 -12.37 -7.97 -11.49
CA PRO A 79 -13.37 -8.97 -11.12
C PRO A 79 -12.93 -10.37 -11.58
N PRO A 80 -13.17 -11.43 -10.78
CA PRO A 80 -13.90 -11.45 -9.50
C PRO A 80 -12.98 -11.32 -8.26
N ALA A 81 -11.77 -10.77 -8.38
CA ALA A 81 -10.82 -10.67 -7.27
C ALA A 81 -11.21 -9.66 -6.17
N PHE A 82 -12.18 -8.80 -6.46
CA PHE A 82 -12.77 -7.85 -5.52
C PHE A 82 -14.28 -7.76 -5.76
N PRO A 83 -15.08 -7.32 -4.77
CA PRO A 83 -16.54 -7.21 -4.88
C PRO A 83 -16.98 -6.32 -6.05
N GLU A 84 -17.96 -6.77 -6.86
CA GLU A 84 -18.41 -6.07 -8.07
C GLU A 84 -19.10 -4.72 -7.82
N ASN A 85 -19.42 -4.38 -6.57
CA ASN A 85 -20.11 -3.14 -6.20
C ASN A 85 -19.24 -1.87 -6.33
N VAL A 86 -18.01 -1.97 -6.84
CA VAL A 86 -17.21 -0.80 -7.19
C VAL A 86 -17.60 -0.36 -8.60
N GLU A 87 -17.99 0.91 -8.77
CA GLU A 87 -18.38 1.50 -10.08
C GLU A 87 -17.31 1.29 -11.17
N SER A 88 -16.05 1.07 -10.78
CA SER A 88 -14.94 0.78 -11.66
C SER A 88 -14.75 -0.73 -11.87
N LYS A 89 -14.52 -1.14 -13.13
CA LYS A 89 -14.16 -2.53 -13.49
C LYS A 89 -12.77 -2.96 -13.00
N LYS A 90 -12.09 -2.13 -12.20
CA LYS A 90 -10.68 -2.29 -11.84
C LYS A 90 -10.34 -1.47 -10.59
N LEU A 91 -9.75 -2.11 -9.59
CA LEU A 91 -9.17 -1.43 -8.43
C LEU A 91 -7.66 -1.25 -8.63
N SER A 92 -7.14 -0.04 -8.35
CA SER A 92 -5.70 0.21 -8.43
C SER A 92 -4.95 -0.51 -7.30
N ALA A 93 -3.65 -0.77 -7.47
CA ALA A 93 -2.87 -1.42 -6.42
C ALA A 93 -2.74 -0.55 -5.17
N ILE A 94 -2.63 0.77 -5.34
CA ILE A 94 -2.50 1.70 -4.20
C ILE A 94 -3.83 1.80 -3.43
N ASP A 95 -4.98 1.81 -4.12
CA ASP A 95 -6.29 1.82 -3.46
C ASP A 95 -6.55 0.49 -2.73
N TRP A 96 -6.19 -0.64 -3.36
CA TRP A 96 -6.23 -1.95 -2.71
C TRP A 96 -5.36 -1.99 -1.45
N PHE A 97 -4.10 -1.55 -1.54
CA PHE A 97 -3.18 -1.54 -0.41
C PHE A 97 -3.70 -0.64 0.71
N PHE A 98 -4.17 0.56 0.38
CA PHE A 98 -4.74 1.47 1.37
C PHE A 98 -5.92 0.82 2.10
N ASP A 99 -6.87 0.24 1.35
CA ASP A 99 -8.07 -0.35 1.94
C ASP A 99 -7.76 -1.55 2.85
N ILE A 100 -6.85 -2.46 2.47
CA ILE A 100 -6.46 -3.56 3.37
C ILE A 100 -5.69 -3.09 4.59
N ALA A 101 -4.93 -2.00 4.48
CA ALA A 101 -4.10 -1.48 5.56
C ALA A 101 -4.88 -0.65 6.59
N VAL A 102 -6.03 -0.08 6.20
CA VAL A 102 -6.93 0.65 7.10
C VAL A 102 -8.14 -0.18 7.56
N HIS A 103 -8.49 -1.25 6.83
CA HIS A 103 -9.56 -2.18 7.19
C HIS A 103 -9.04 -3.64 7.21
N PRO A 104 -8.06 -3.97 8.08
CA PRO A 104 -7.40 -5.28 8.06
C PRO A 104 -8.36 -6.46 8.28
N ASN A 105 -9.41 -6.25 9.08
CA ASN A 105 -10.42 -7.28 9.37
C ASN A 105 -11.33 -7.58 8.16
N ASP A 106 -11.46 -6.64 7.22
CA ASP A 106 -12.30 -6.78 6.03
C ASP A 106 -11.51 -7.22 4.79
N ALA A 107 -10.19 -7.41 4.92
CA ALA A 107 -9.30 -7.71 3.80
C ALA A 107 -9.63 -9.02 3.08
N ASP A 108 -10.35 -9.95 3.73
CA ASP A 108 -10.77 -11.23 3.14
C ASP A 108 -11.82 -11.10 2.02
N LYS A 109 -12.37 -9.89 1.82
CA LYS A 109 -13.18 -9.58 0.63
C LYS A 109 -12.36 -9.65 -0.68
N TYR A 110 -11.03 -9.58 -0.58
CA TYR A 110 -10.13 -9.67 -1.72
C TYR A 110 -9.65 -11.11 -1.97
N ARG A 111 -9.97 -11.65 -3.15
CA ARG A 111 -9.57 -12.99 -3.60
C ARG A 111 -8.34 -12.88 -4.50
N VAL A 112 -7.18 -12.68 -3.89
CA VAL A 112 -5.92 -12.33 -4.60
C VAL A 112 -4.96 -13.51 -4.79
N PHE A 113 -5.17 -14.64 -4.12
CA PHE A 113 -4.27 -15.79 -4.21
C PHE A 113 -4.65 -16.69 -5.37
N ASN A 114 -3.79 -16.79 -6.40
CA ASN A 114 -4.04 -17.61 -7.59
C ASN A 114 -3.45 -19.03 -7.43
N ILE A 115 -4.30 -20.04 -7.24
CA ILE A 115 -3.87 -21.45 -7.05
C ILE A 115 -4.53 -22.33 -8.10
N ARG A 116 -3.75 -22.67 -9.14
CA ARG A 116 -4.23 -23.50 -10.28
C ARG A 116 -3.95 -24.99 -10.14
N ASN A 117 -3.05 -25.37 -9.23
CA ASN A 117 -2.68 -26.77 -9.06
C ASN A 117 -3.74 -27.48 -8.20
N PRO A 118 -4.48 -28.46 -8.75
CA PRO A 118 -5.52 -29.16 -8.00
C PRO A 118 -4.98 -29.95 -6.81
N GLU A 119 -3.72 -30.41 -6.87
CA GLU A 119 -3.08 -31.09 -5.74
C GLU A 119 -2.88 -30.13 -4.57
N VAL A 120 -2.47 -28.89 -4.85
CA VAL A 120 -2.30 -27.85 -3.81
C VAL A 120 -3.66 -27.42 -3.25
N VAL A 121 -4.67 -27.24 -4.11
CA VAL A 121 -6.05 -26.95 -3.67
C VAL A 121 -6.54 -28.05 -2.73
N GLY A 122 -6.36 -29.31 -3.11
CA GLY A 122 -6.73 -30.47 -2.29
C GLY A 122 -5.95 -30.53 -0.97
N SER A 123 -4.63 -30.30 -1.00
CA SER A 123 -3.77 -30.32 0.19
C SER A 123 -4.14 -29.23 1.21
N LEU A 124 -4.54 -28.05 0.74
CA LEU A 124 -5.04 -26.97 1.59
C LEU A 124 -6.51 -27.14 2.01
N GLY A 125 -7.20 -28.20 1.58
CA GLY A 125 -8.62 -28.41 1.88
C GLY A 125 -9.54 -27.36 1.26
N LEU A 126 -9.09 -26.67 0.21
CA LEU A 126 -9.85 -25.63 -0.47
C LEU A 126 -10.88 -26.23 -1.41
N LYS A 127 -12.03 -25.54 -1.57
CA LYS A 127 -13.00 -25.88 -2.62
C LYS A 127 -12.50 -25.34 -3.94
N TRP A 128 -12.52 -26.16 -5.00
CA TRP A 128 -12.10 -25.73 -6.32
C TRP A 128 -12.90 -24.52 -6.82
N ASP A 129 -12.22 -23.39 -7.04
CA ASP A 129 -12.76 -22.19 -7.66
C ASP A 129 -12.42 -22.17 -9.15
N THR A 130 -13.39 -21.91 -10.03
CA THR A 130 -13.21 -21.86 -11.49
C THR A 130 -12.29 -20.73 -11.95
N ASN A 131 -12.16 -19.67 -11.16
CA ASN A 131 -11.22 -18.56 -11.38
C ASN A 131 -9.87 -18.80 -10.70
N HIS A 132 -9.77 -19.84 -9.87
CA HIS A 132 -8.58 -20.21 -9.11
C HIS A 132 -8.14 -19.14 -8.11
N LEU A 133 -9.06 -18.29 -7.66
CA LEU A 133 -8.80 -17.19 -6.75
C LEU A 133 -9.33 -17.51 -5.36
N TYR A 134 -8.51 -17.27 -4.35
CA TYR A 134 -8.82 -17.49 -2.94
C TYR A 134 -8.48 -16.25 -2.12
N ASN A 135 -9.10 -16.08 -0.96
CA ASN A 135 -8.79 -15.01 -0.02
C ASN A 135 -7.86 -15.48 1.10
N ARG A 136 -7.37 -14.53 1.89
CA ARG A 136 -6.39 -14.77 2.96
C ARG A 136 -6.93 -15.78 4.00
N ASN A 137 -8.15 -15.62 4.51
CA ASN A 137 -8.73 -16.54 5.49
C ASN A 137 -8.83 -18.00 4.99
N GLU A 138 -9.23 -18.21 3.73
CA GLU A 138 -9.25 -19.54 3.10
C GLU A 138 -7.84 -20.16 3.13
N ILE A 139 -6.82 -19.41 2.71
CA ILE A 139 -5.44 -19.88 2.68
C ILE A 139 -4.90 -20.16 4.09
N LEU A 140 -5.11 -19.26 5.05
CA LEU A 140 -4.64 -19.41 6.42
C LEU A 140 -5.22 -20.65 7.09
N LYS A 141 -6.53 -20.91 6.93
CA LYS A 141 -7.19 -22.12 7.44
C LYS A 141 -6.58 -23.38 6.84
N GLY A 142 -6.36 -23.39 5.52
CA GLY A 142 -5.74 -24.54 4.85
C GLY A 142 -4.30 -24.80 5.33
N LEU A 143 -3.54 -23.73 5.60
CA LEU A 143 -2.15 -23.83 6.05
C LEU A 143 -1.99 -24.29 7.50
N GLN A 144 -3.00 -24.15 8.37
CA GLN A 144 -2.92 -24.59 9.77
C GLN A 144 -2.49 -26.06 9.91
N HIS A 145 -2.91 -26.91 8.97
CA HIS A 145 -2.57 -28.34 8.95
C HIS A 145 -1.29 -28.66 8.16
N GLN A 146 -0.65 -27.64 7.58
CA GLN A 146 0.54 -27.79 6.73
C GLN A 146 1.78 -27.16 7.35
N LEU A 147 1.70 -26.57 8.55
CA LEU A 147 2.81 -25.82 9.16
C LEU A 147 4.09 -26.66 9.34
N ASP A 148 3.98 -27.91 9.77
CA ASP A 148 5.15 -28.81 9.92
C ASP A 148 5.82 -29.09 8.56
N TYR A 149 5.01 -29.23 7.52
CA TYR A 149 5.49 -29.42 6.16
C TYR A 149 6.13 -28.15 5.59
N ILE A 150 5.52 -26.98 5.82
CA ILE A 150 6.12 -25.67 5.49
C ILE A 150 7.47 -25.48 6.19
N ALA A 151 7.54 -25.79 7.49
CA ALA A 151 8.77 -25.69 8.26
C ALA A 151 9.87 -26.61 7.70
N LYS A 152 9.51 -27.83 7.29
CA LYS A 152 10.43 -28.75 6.61
C LYS A 152 10.96 -28.16 5.31
N ILE A 153 10.10 -27.72 4.40
CA ILE A 153 10.54 -27.23 3.08
C ILE A 153 11.35 -25.93 3.17
N GLN A 154 11.12 -25.09 4.19
CA GLN A 154 11.93 -23.89 4.47
C GLN A 154 13.39 -24.21 4.79
N THR A 155 13.69 -25.41 5.28
CA THR A 155 15.06 -25.83 5.61
C THR A 155 15.80 -26.48 4.45
N LEU A 156 15.10 -26.80 3.36
CA LEU A 156 15.69 -27.46 2.20
C LEU A 156 16.31 -26.43 1.24
N PRO A 157 17.44 -26.76 0.60
CA PRO A 157 17.95 -26.01 -0.55
C PRO A 157 16.91 -25.90 -1.68
N GLU A 158 16.91 -24.79 -2.42
CA GLU A 158 15.91 -24.53 -3.48
C GLU A 158 15.90 -25.60 -4.58
N GLU A 159 17.06 -26.18 -4.85
CA GLU A 159 17.28 -27.29 -5.81
C GLU A 159 16.64 -28.61 -5.38
N ASP A 160 16.45 -28.82 -4.07
CA ASP A 160 15.83 -30.02 -3.51
C ASP A 160 14.29 -29.91 -3.44
N LEU A 161 13.75 -28.71 -3.67
CA LEU A 161 12.30 -28.49 -3.67
C LEU A 161 11.66 -29.07 -4.94
N THR A 162 10.61 -29.85 -4.76
CA THR A 162 9.72 -30.24 -5.85
C THR A 162 8.90 -29.02 -6.33
N PRO A 163 8.28 -29.10 -7.53
CA PRO A 163 7.36 -28.05 -7.97
C PRO A 163 6.20 -27.80 -6.99
N PHE A 164 5.72 -28.86 -6.33
CA PHE A 164 4.69 -28.77 -5.30
C PHE A 164 5.21 -28.05 -4.06
N ASP A 165 6.41 -28.40 -3.55
CA ASP A 165 7.04 -27.72 -2.41
C ASP A 165 7.20 -26.21 -2.69
N ARG A 166 7.72 -25.84 -3.86
CA ARG A 166 7.89 -24.43 -4.27
C ARG A 166 6.56 -23.68 -4.28
N GLN A 167 5.52 -24.28 -4.85
CA GLN A 167 4.20 -23.65 -4.89
C GLN A 167 3.63 -23.49 -3.48
N MET A 168 3.82 -24.49 -2.61
CA MET A 168 3.32 -24.41 -1.24
C MET A 168 4.05 -23.34 -0.42
N PHE A 169 5.36 -23.30 -0.54
CA PHE A 169 6.17 -22.26 0.10
C PHE A 169 5.81 -20.85 -0.40
N HIS A 170 5.59 -20.70 -1.71
CA HIS A 170 5.20 -19.42 -2.30
C HIS A 170 3.83 -18.94 -1.79
N ILE A 171 2.84 -19.83 -1.67
CA ILE A 171 1.52 -19.49 -1.12
C ILE A 171 1.63 -19.06 0.34
N TYR A 172 2.40 -19.82 1.14
CA TYR A 172 2.68 -19.47 2.53
C TYR A 172 3.35 -18.08 2.64
N SER A 173 4.44 -17.85 1.91
CA SER A 173 5.16 -16.57 1.94
C SER A 173 4.27 -15.40 1.53
N ASN A 174 3.49 -15.56 0.45
CA ASN A 174 2.58 -14.51 -0.02
C ASN A 174 1.46 -14.20 0.98
N VAL A 175 0.91 -15.20 1.70
CA VAL A 175 -0.15 -14.93 2.68
C VAL A 175 0.39 -14.24 3.92
N ILE A 176 1.62 -14.56 4.34
CA ILE A 176 2.32 -13.83 5.42
C ILE A 176 2.61 -12.40 5.00
N HIS A 177 3.13 -12.17 3.79
CA HIS A 177 3.33 -10.81 3.27
C HIS A 177 2.00 -10.03 3.20
N PHE A 178 0.91 -10.67 2.76
CA PHE A 178 -0.40 -10.04 2.77
C PHE A 178 -0.85 -9.65 4.18
N GLN A 179 -0.62 -10.50 5.20
CA GLN A 179 -0.89 -10.14 6.59
C GLN A 179 -0.05 -8.95 7.04
N GLU A 180 1.25 -8.91 6.74
CA GLU A 180 2.10 -7.76 7.07
C GLU A 180 1.62 -6.46 6.42
N LEU A 181 1.06 -6.53 5.20
CA LEU A 181 0.47 -5.36 4.54
C LEU A 181 -0.84 -4.91 5.20
N CYS A 182 -1.68 -5.85 5.65
CA CYS A 182 -2.95 -5.52 6.31
C CYS A 182 -2.72 -4.77 7.63
N PHE A 183 -1.78 -5.26 8.43
CA PHE A 183 -1.57 -4.74 9.78
C PHE A 183 -0.45 -3.69 9.85
N SER A 184 0.05 -3.21 8.71
CA SER A 184 1.18 -2.27 8.67
C SER A 184 0.91 -0.94 9.39
N PHE A 185 -0.36 -0.54 9.45
CA PHE A 185 -0.79 0.72 10.06
C PHE A 185 -1.71 0.52 11.26
N SER A 186 -1.92 -0.71 11.75
CA SER A 186 -2.86 -0.96 12.85
C SER A 186 -2.49 -0.22 14.14
N CYS A 187 -1.21 0.10 14.36
CA CYS A 187 -0.80 0.93 15.48
C CYS A 187 -1.13 2.44 15.32
N LEU A 188 -1.46 2.90 14.11
CA LEU A 188 -1.68 4.32 13.79
C LEU A 188 -3.15 4.66 13.51
N ILE A 189 -4.03 3.68 13.37
CA ILE A 189 -5.46 3.90 13.13
C ILE A 189 -6.27 3.83 14.42
N ASP A 190 -7.34 4.61 14.50
CA ASP A 190 -8.16 4.78 15.71
C ASP A 190 -9.09 3.58 15.94
N LEU A 191 -8.54 2.52 16.55
CA LEU A 191 -9.23 1.25 16.79
C LEU A 191 -9.79 1.07 18.21
N ILE A 192 -9.33 1.88 19.18
CA ILE A 192 -9.63 1.68 20.61
C ILE A 192 -10.66 2.72 21.03
N GLU A 193 -11.89 2.29 21.33
CA GLU A 193 -12.97 3.18 21.78
C GLU A 193 -12.93 3.33 23.31
N ILE A 194 -12.92 4.58 23.81
CA ILE A 194 -12.84 4.86 25.25
C ILE A 194 -14.10 5.58 25.73
N GLU A 195 -15.05 4.82 26.28
CA GLU A 195 -16.30 5.34 26.83
C GLU A 195 -16.16 5.92 28.26
N ASP A 196 -15.24 5.38 29.07
CA ASP A 196 -15.11 5.78 30.46
C ASP A 196 -14.53 7.19 30.56
N LYS A 197 -15.26 8.07 31.26
CA LYS A 197 -14.92 9.49 31.36
C LYS A 197 -13.57 9.74 32.03
N VAL A 198 -13.21 8.96 33.04
CA VAL A 198 -11.97 9.14 33.80
C VAL A 198 -10.77 8.75 32.95
N ILE A 199 -10.87 7.61 32.24
CA ILE A 199 -9.81 7.16 31.34
C ILE A 199 -9.68 8.09 30.12
N ALA A 200 -10.80 8.51 29.53
CA ALA A 200 -10.80 9.46 28.42
C ALA A 200 -10.16 10.80 28.81
N GLU A 201 -10.51 11.36 29.98
CA GLU A 201 -9.90 12.60 30.48
C GLU A 201 -8.41 12.43 30.79
N ALA A 202 -7.98 11.29 31.34
CA ALA A 202 -6.58 10.99 31.61
C ALA A 202 -5.72 10.93 30.32
N ILE A 203 -6.29 10.41 29.23
CA ILE A 203 -5.66 10.37 27.90
C ILE A 203 -5.96 11.66 27.11
N GLY A 204 -6.80 12.57 27.62
CA GLY A 204 -7.12 13.85 26.97
C GLY A 204 -7.88 13.69 25.65
N ILE A 205 -8.90 12.83 25.64
CA ILE A 205 -9.89 12.68 24.56
C ILE A 205 -11.31 12.80 25.12
N ILE A 206 -12.31 12.91 24.25
CA ILE A 206 -13.72 12.97 24.64
C ILE A 206 -14.24 11.53 24.85
N PRO A 207 -15.07 11.26 25.87
CA PRO A 207 -15.65 9.94 26.06
C PRO A 207 -16.46 9.49 24.82
N GLY A 208 -16.20 8.28 24.36
CA GLY A 208 -16.76 7.71 23.13
C GLY A 208 -15.96 7.99 21.86
N GLU A 209 -14.83 8.72 21.94
CA GLU A 209 -13.89 8.81 20.82
C GLU A 209 -13.02 7.56 20.74
N SER A 210 -12.69 7.19 19.51
CA SER A 210 -11.67 6.17 19.22
C SER A 210 -10.28 6.81 19.16
N ILE A 211 -9.27 6.04 19.57
CA ILE A 211 -7.86 6.47 19.56
C ILE A 211 -6.95 5.34 19.09
N SER A 212 -5.85 5.70 18.43
CA SER A 212 -4.83 4.74 17.99
C SER A 212 -3.99 4.18 19.12
N TYR A 213 -3.46 2.97 18.94
CA TYR A 213 -2.45 2.39 19.84
C TYR A 213 -1.29 3.36 20.08
N TYR A 214 -0.79 4.00 19.02
CA TYR A 214 0.30 4.95 19.09
C TYR A 214 -0.01 6.15 20.01
N ASP A 215 -1.21 6.72 19.90
CA ASP A 215 -1.59 7.89 20.68
C ASP A 215 -1.87 7.56 22.15
N VAL A 216 -2.37 6.34 22.43
CA VAL A 216 -2.43 5.81 23.80
C VAL A 216 -1.02 5.64 24.37
N MET A 217 -0.11 5.01 23.62
CA MET A 217 1.26 4.76 24.08
C MET A 217 2.05 6.05 24.34
N LYS A 218 1.82 7.11 23.54
CA LYS A 218 2.37 8.45 23.80
C LYS A 218 1.97 9.02 25.16
N LYS A 219 0.80 8.64 25.66
CA LYS A 219 0.21 9.13 26.91
C LYS A 219 0.19 8.05 28.00
N ALA A 220 0.89 6.93 27.80
CA ALA A 220 0.87 5.78 28.71
C ALA A 220 1.19 6.13 30.17
N ASN A 221 2.11 7.08 30.40
CA ASN A 221 2.44 7.54 31.75
C ASN A 221 1.25 8.12 32.52
N ALA A 222 0.28 8.72 31.84
CA ALA A 222 -0.93 9.24 32.46
C ALA A 222 -1.86 8.11 32.97
N LEU A 223 -1.68 6.89 32.46
CA LEU A 223 -2.45 5.71 32.88
C LEU A 223 -1.83 4.98 34.07
N ASN A 224 -0.55 5.20 34.38
CA ASN A 224 0.16 4.48 35.45
C ASN A 224 -0.58 4.46 36.80
N PRO A 225 -1.12 5.58 37.32
CA PRO A 225 -1.83 5.56 38.59
C PRO A 225 -3.07 4.64 38.59
N TYR A 226 -3.76 4.57 37.46
CA TYR A 226 -4.94 3.72 37.30
C TYR A 226 -4.55 2.24 37.13
N ILE A 227 -3.44 1.97 36.43
CA ILE A 227 -2.88 0.62 36.29
C ILE A 227 -2.45 0.07 37.66
N GLU A 228 -1.80 0.90 38.49
CA GLU A 228 -1.40 0.51 39.86
C GLU A 228 -2.60 0.19 40.76
N GLN A 229 -3.70 0.94 40.63
CA GLN A 229 -4.93 0.63 41.38
C GLN A 229 -5.54 -0.70 40.94
N LEU A 230 -5.54 -0.95 39.63
CA LEU A 230 -6.07 -2.17 39.02
C LEU A 230 -5.28 -3.42 39.44
N THR A 231 -3.95 -3.35 39.47
CA THR A 231 -3.08 -4.49 39.82
C THR A 231 -3.10 -4.85 41.31
N ASN A 232 -3.45 -3.90 42.18
CA ASN A 232 -3.51 -4.11 43.63
C ASN A 232 -4.84 -4.69 44.14
N LYS A 233 -5.84 -4.87 43.26
CA LYS A 233 -7.18 -5.37 43.62
C LYS A 233 -7.50 -6.69 42.92
N ASN A 234 -8.32 -7.52 43.57
CA ASN A 234 -8.90 -8.67 42.90
C ASN A 234 -9.92 -8.23 41.85
N LYS A 235 -10.01 -8.99 40.75
CA LYS A 235 -10.91 -8.69 39.62
C LYS A 235 -12.39 -8.52 40.01
N ASN A 236 -12.84 -9.22 41.06
CA ASN A 236 -14.22 -9.13 41.54
C ASN A 236 -14.54 -7.80 42.23
N ASP A 237 -13.51 -7.08 42.69
CA ASP A 237 -13.63 -5.82 43.43
C ASP A 237 -13.38 -4.61 42.53
N TRP A 238 -13.24 -4.82 41.22
CA TRP A 238 -13.02 -3.74 40.26
C TRP A 238 -14.26 -2.87 40.08
N THR A 239 -14.03 -1.57 40.22
CA THR A 239 -14.93 -0.49 39.79
C THR A 239 -15.14 -0.51 38.28
N ASP A 240 -16.15 0.22 37.80
CA ASP A 240 -16.44 0.32 36.37
C ASP A 240 -15.27 0.93 35.58
N THR A 241 -14.58 1.93 36.15
CA THR A 241 -13.38 2.53 35.55
C THR A 241 -12.22 1.54 35.46
N GLU A 242 -12.00 0.70 36.47
CA GLU A 242 -10.97 -0.35 36.43
C GLU A 242 -11.31 -1.42 35.39
N ARG A 243 -12.59 -1.79 35.24
CA ARG A 243 -13.03 -2.69 34.16
C ARG A 243 -12.85 -2.05 32.79
N ALA A 244 -13.13 -0.76 32.64
CA ALA A 244 -12.90 -0.02 31.41
C ALA A 244 -11.42 0.02 31.05
N LEU A 245 -10.55 0.34 32.01
CA LEU A 245 -9.10 0.30 31.79
C LEU A 245 -8.61 -1.11 31.43
N SER A 246 -9.12 -2.15 32.07
CA SER A 246 -8.78 -3.55 31.71
C SER A 246 -9.15 -3.88 30.26
N ARG A 247 -10.26 -3.33 29.73
CA ARG A 247 -10.65 -3.49 28.32
C ARG A 247 -9.64 -2.82 27.41
N VAL A 248 -9.31 -1.55 27.68
CA VAL A 248 -8.28 -0.80 26.93
C VAL A 248 -6.94 -1.54 26.92
N ILE A 249 -6.47 -2.05 28.06
CA ILE A 249 -5.22 -2.83 28.15
C ILE A 249 -5.31 -4.11 27.31
N THR A 250 -6.46 -4.77 27.29
CA THR A 250 -6.67 -5.99 26.49
C THR A 250 -6.60 -5.66 25.00
N GLU A 251 -7.28 -4.61 24.55
CA GLU A 251 -7.25 -4.13 23.16
C GLU A 251 -5.83 -3.71 22.73
N LEU A 252 -5.11 -2.99 23.58
CA LEU A 252 -3.70 -2.66 23.35
C LEU A 252 -2.85 -3.92 23.17
N ASN A 253 -3.05 -4.94 24.02
CA ASN A 253 -2.30 -6.19 23.93
C ASN A 253 -2.66 -6.98 22.65
N GLU A 254 -3.92 -6.97 22.24
CA GLU A 254 -4.38 -7.56 20.98
C GLU A 254 -3.74 -6.87 19.78
N ILE A 255 -3.83 -5.53 19.70
CA ILE A 255 -3.23 -4.74 18.62
C ILE A 255 -1.70 -4.92 18.62
N SER A 256 -1.04 -5.00 19.79
CA SER A 256 0.41 -5.22 19.87
C SER A 256 0.90 -6.55 19.25
N GLN A 257 -0.01 -7.52 19.04
CA GLN A 257 0.34 -8.75 18.33
C GLN A 257 0.70 -8.49 16.88
N ASP A 258 0.25 -7.37 16.30
CA ASP A 258 0.53 -6.98 14.92
C ASP A 258 1.96 -6.50 14.68
N LYS A 259 2.83 -6.45 15.71
CA LYS A 259 4.23 -6.03 15.60
C LYS A 259 5.09 -6.82 14.59
N PHE A 260 4.57 -7.94 14.07
CA PHE A 260 5.17 -8.68 12.96
C PHE A 260 5.09 -7.91 11.63
N ALA A 261 4.16 -6.96 11.49
CA ALA A 261 3.91 -6.19 10.27
C ALA A 261 5.01 -5.13 10.04
N ARG A 262 6.14 -5.57 9.50
CA ARG A 262 7.36 -4.76 9.37
C ARG A 262 7.72 -4.45 7.91
N LEU A 263 6.96 -4.94 6.95
CA LEU A 263 7.24 -4.81 5.52
C LEU A 263 7.25 -3.34 5.02
N VAL A 264 6.35 -2.49 5.53
CA VAL A 264 6.15 -1.13 5.02
C VAL A 264 7.13 -0.14 5.66
N LYS A 265 8.35 -0.02 5.12
CA LYS A 265 9.41 0.89 5.62
C LYS A 265 9.17 2.34 5.17
N ILE A 266 8.28 3.04 5.85
CA ILE A 266 7.76 4.37 5.47
C ILE A 266 8.27 5.52 6.36
N ILE A 267 8.94 5.21 7.49
CA ILE A 267 9.46 6.20 8.42
C ILE A 267 10.97 6.38 8.21
N PRO A 268 11.43 7.58 7.80
CA PRO A 268 12.85 7.87 7.66
C PRO A 268 13.63 7.72 8.99
N PRO A 269 14.96 7.49 8.94
CA PRO A 269 15.79 7.54 10.13
C PRO A 269 15.83 8.95 10.75
N GLU A 270 16.11 9.05 12.04
CA GLU A 270 16.24 10.36 12.72
C GLU A 270 17.38 11.22 12.14
N ASN A 271 18.47 10.56 11.72
CA ASN A 271 19.58 11.21 11.02
C ASN A 271 19.26 11.37 9.53
N THR A 272 19.15 12.61 9.08
CA THR A 272 18.74 13.00 7.71
C THR A 272 19.79 12.74 6.63
N ILE A 273 21.05 12.53 7.01
CA ILE A 273 22.16 12.27 6.08
C ILE A 273 22.40 10.77 5.94
N SER A 274 21.82 9.95 6.82
CA SER A 274 22.09 8.53 6.87
C SER A 274 21.28 7.77 5.82
N GLU A 275 21.96 6.95 5.02
CA GLU A 275 21.32 5.91 4.19
C GLU A 275 20.84 4.70 5.01
N LYS A 276 20.69 4.87 6.33
CA LYS A 276 20.17 3.82 7.22
C LYS A 276 18.79 3.37 6.75
N ASN A 277 18.50 2.11 7.08
CA ASN A 277 17.20 1.51 6.78
C ASN A 277 16.08 2.33 7.44
N TRP A 278 15.09 2.66 6.64
CA TRP A 278 13.81 3.20 7.09
C TRP A 278 13.09 2.15 7.91
N LEU A 279 12.23 2.61 8.81
CA LEU A 279 11.49 1.77 9.72
C LEU A 279 10.01 1.75 9.34
N SER A 280 9.36 0.65 9.68
CA SER A 280 7.91 0.55 9.74
C SER A 280 7.37 1.21 11.01
N PRO A 281 6.09 1.58 11.06
CA PRO A 281 5.46 2.09 12.28
C PRO A 281 5.61 1.14 13.47
N TRP A 282 5.40 -0.16 13.25
CA TRP A 282 5.52 -1.19 14.29
C TRP A 282 6.93 -1.36 14.85
N GLU A 283 7.98 -1.25 14.03
CA GLU A 283 9.35 -1.27 14.54
C GLU A 283 9.62 -0.12 15.51
N LEU A 284 9.02 1.05 15.29
CA LEU A 284 9.16 2.17 16.22
C LEU A 284 8.37 1.98 17.51
N MET A 285 7.29 1.18 17.50
CA MET A 285 6.54 0.87 18.73
C MET A 285 7.34 -0.03 19.68
N ASP A 286 8.24 -0.86 19.15
CA ASP A 286 9.15 -1.70 19.94
C ASP A 286 10.36 -0.92 20.51
N HIS A 287 10.61 0.30 20.03
CA HIS A 287 11.77 1.10 20.46
C HIS A 287 11.51 1.79 21.81
N GLN A 288 12.50 1.74 22.72
CA GLN A 288 12.43 2.45 24.00
C GLN A 288 12.33 3.98 23.84
N GLN A 289 12.90 4.54 22.77
CA GLN A 289 12.84 5.97 22.48
C GLN A 289 12.70 6.18 20.97
N ILE A 290 11.67 6.91 20.58
CA ILE A 290 11.42 7.34 19.20
C ILE A 290 12.01 8.74 19.03
N GLY A 291 12.73 8.98 17.93
CA GLY A 291 13.33 10.29 17.65
C GLY A 291 12.29 11.38 17.38
N ILE A 292 12.69 12.66 17.49
CA ILE A 292 11.77 13.80 17.34
C ILE A 292 11.18 13.86 15.93
N LYS A 293 12.01 13.66 14.89
CA LYS A 293 11.52 13.65 13.50
C LYS A 293 10.68 12.41 13.22
N GLN A 294 11.06 11.27 13.79
CA GLN A 294 10.27 10.04 13.66
C GLN A 294 8.89 10.19 14.31
N HIS A 295 8.80 10.83 15.48
CA HIS A 295 7.53 11.21 16.09
C HIS A 295 6.72 12.14 15.19
N GLN A 296 7.36 13.12 14.53
CA GLN A 296 6.68 14.00 13.58
C GLN A 296 6.03 13.20 12.44
N PHE A 297 6.76 12.25 11.82
CA PHE A 297 6.19 11.41 10.76
C PHE A 297 5.06 10.51 11.25
N LEU A 298 5.20 9.88 12.41
CA LEU A 298 4.15 9.03 12.99
C LEU A 298 2.88 9.84 13.29
N ASN A 299 3.01 11.04 13.85
CA ASN A 299 1.87 11.94 14.09
C ASN A 299 1.16 12.32 12.79
N ILE A 300 1.92 12.74 11.77
CA ILE A 300 1.33 13.14 10.48
C ILE A 300 0.63 11.94 9.81
N LEU A 301 1.25 10.77 9.83
CA LEU A 301 0.68 9.56 9.25
C LEU A 301 -0.57 9.08 9.99
N SER A 302 -0.54 9.02 11.34
CA SER A 302 -1.72 8.70 12.17
C SER A 302 -2.90 9.61 11.79
N ASN A 303 -2.70 10.92 11.90
CA ASN A 303 -3.73 11.91 11.57
C ASN A 303 -4.22 11.79 10.12
N TYR A 304 -3.30 11.52 9.18
CA TYR A 304 -3.64 11.42 7.76
C TYR A 304 -4.50 10.19 7.47
N LEU A 305 -4.15 9.05 8.05
CA LEU A 305 -4.90 7.79 7.91
C LEU A 305 -6.30 7.95 8.48
N ASN A 306 -6.44 8.46 9.70
CA ASN A 306 -7.74 8.64 10.34
C ASN A 306 -8.60 9.69 9.62
N ALA A 307 -8.02 10.81 9.18
CA ALA A 307 -8.74 11.78 8.35
C ALA A 307 -9.25 11.18 7.03
N ARG A 308 -8.48 10.28 6.40
CA ARG A 308 -8.91 9.55 5.20
C ARG A 308 -10.03 8.54 5.49
N ILE A 309 -9.97 7.83 6.60
CA ILE A 309 -11.00 6.86 7.04
C ILE A 309 -12.32 7.59 7.30
N GLU A 310 -12.27 8.76 7.95
CA GLU A 310 -13.45 9.59 8.25
C GLU A 310 -13.97 10.40 7.04
N GLY A 311 -13.32 10.33 5.88
CA GLY A 311 -13.70 11.09 4.69
C GLY A 311 -13.42 12.61 4.75
N LYS A 312 -12.53 13.06 5.65
CA LYS A 312 -12.12 14.46 5.82
C LYS A 312 -11.04 14.85 4.79
N GLU A 313 -11.42 14.92 3.52
CA GLU A 313 -10.48 15.11 2.39
C GLU A 313 -9.59 16.36 2.49
N LEU A 314 -10.13 17.51 2.91
CA LEU A 314 -9.36 18.75 3.05
C LEU A 314 -8.25 18.61 4.10
N LEU A 315 -8.57 17.99 5.25
CA LEU A 315 -7.61 17.72 6.31
C LEU A 315 -6.54 16.72 5.85
N ALA A 316 -6.94 15.66 5.13
CA ALA A 316 -6.01 14.69 4.58
C ALA A 316 -5.01 15.34 3.59
N ASN A 317 -5.46 16.25 2.73
CA ASN A 317 -4.59 16.97 1.80
C ASN A 317 -3.63 17.94 2.50
N ASP A 318 -4.08 18.62 3.55
CA ASP A 318 -3.20 19.45 4.39
C ASP A 318 -2.11 18.60 5.06
N LEU A 319 -2.47 17.45 5.62
CA LEU A 319 -1.52 16.53 6.25
C LEU A 319 -0.51 15.93 5.26
N LEU A 320 -0.90 15.68 4.01
CA LEU A 320 0.05 15.30 2.95
C LEU A 320 1.04 16.43 2.63
N THR A 321 0.57 17.68 2.68
CA THR A 321 1.44 18.85 2.50
C THR A 321 2.44 18.95 3.66
N GLN A 322 1.97 18.79 4.91
CA GLN A 322 2.84 18.74 6.08
C GLN A 322 3.84 17.58 6.01
N TYR A 323 3.43 16.41 5.51
CA TYR A 323 4.31 15.26 5.30
C TYR A 323 5.43 15.59 4.29
N ASN A 324 5.07 16.21 3.16
CA ASN A 324 6.03 16.65 2.15
C ASN A 324 7.02 17.69 2.72
N ASP A 325 6.55 18.61 3.55
CA ASP A 325 7.41 19.58 4.23
C ASP A 325 8.36 18.92 5.23
N ALA A 326 7.87 17.91 5.97
CA ALA A 326 8.70 17.12 6.89
C ALA A 326 9.82 16.34 6.15
N LEU A 327 9.67 16.08 4.85
CA LEU A 327 10.71 15.46 4.02
C LEU A 327 11.78 16.45 3.53
N ILE A 328 11.60 17.77 3.66
CA ILE A 328 12.57 18.78 3.20
C ILE A 328 14.00 18.54 3.76
N PRO A 329 14.19 18.19 5.05
CA PRO A 329 15.51 17.88 5.59
C PRO A 329 16.16 16.64 4.98
N TYR A 330 15.38 15.77 4.34
CA TYR A 330 15.81 14.49 3.77
C TYR A 330 16.12 14.56 2.26
N LYS A 331 16.19 15.75 1.66
CA LYS A 331 16.42 15.96 0.21
C LYS A 331 17.68 15.30 -0.36
N SER A 332 18.68 14.98 0.47
CA SER A 332 19.88 14.24 0.07
C SER A 332 19.61 12.76 -0.21
N ILE A 333 18.57 12.18 0.42
CA ILE A 333 18.21 10.77 0.27
C ILE A 333 16.84 10.58 -0.42
N VAL A 334 15.92 11.54 -0.27
CA VAL A 334 14.60 11.52 -0.91
C VAL A 334 14.53 12.55 -2.03
N HIS A 335 14.32 12.09 -3.25
CA HIS A 335 14.11 12.95 -4.41
C HIS A 335 12.65 12.96 -4.83
N ILE A 336 11.85 13.88 -4.29
CA ILE A 336 10.39 13.98 -4.53
C ILE A 336 10.06 14.00 -6.04
N ASN A 337 10.79 14.77 -6.84
CA ASN A 337 10.57 14.82 -8.28
C ASN A 337 10.74 13.46 -8.98
N HIS A 338 11.59 12.57 -8.46
CA HIS A 338 11.73 11.21 -8.98
C HIS A 338 10.52 10.36 -8.60
N LEU A 339 10.01 10.49 -7.36
CA LEU A 339 8.80 9.80 -6.90
C LEU A 339 7.58 10.18 -7.75
N LYS A 340 7.39 11.48 -8.03
CA LYS A 340 6.31 11.97 -8.91
C LYS A 340 6.43 11.43 -10.33
N LYS A 341 7.65 11.45 -10.90
CA LYS A 341 7.92 10.92 -12.25
C LYS A 341 7.66 9.41 -12.34
N GLU A 342 8.10 8.63 -11.35
CA GLU A 342 7.87 7.18 -11.32
C GLU A 342 6.37 6.86 -11.19
N THR A 343 5.65 7.61 -10.34
CA THR A 343 4.19 7.48 -10.19
C THR A 343 3.45 7.84 -11.49
N GLY A 344 3.83 8.94 -12.14
CA GLY A 344 3.30 9.34 -13.45
C GLY A 344 3.58 8.30 -14.55
N TYR A 345 4.79 7.73 -14.57
CA TYR A 345 5.17 6.67 -15.50
C TYR A 345 4.30 5.42 -15.32
N ASN A 346 4.06 5.01 -14.07
CA ASN A 346 3.21 3.87 -13.72
C ASN A 346 1.76 4.11 -14.16
N ASN A 347 1.19 5.26 -13.80
CA ASN A 347 -0.19 5.61 -14.12
C ASN A 347 -0.44 5.68 -15.63
N ALA A 348 0.52 6.20 -16.40
CA ALA A 348 0.43 6.26 -17.85
C ALA A 348 0.65 4.90 -18.56
N ASN A 349 1.01 3.84 -17.83
CA ASN A 349 1.35 2.50 -18.37
C ASN A 349 2.38 2.57 -19.51
N ILE A 350 3.38 3.45 -19.38
CA ILE A 350 4.33 3.77 -20.47
C ILE A 350 5.11 2.54 -20.91
N PHE A 351 5.47 1.64 -19.99
CA PHE A 351 6.15 0.37 -20.31
C PHE A 351 5.37 -0.44 -21.36
N TYR A 352 4.09 -0.74 -21.08
CA TYR A 352 3.25 -1.53 -21.98
C TYR A 352 3.04 -0.84 -23.33
N LYS A 353 2.83 0.48 -23.32
CA LYS A 353 2.72 1.27 -24.55
C LYS A 353 4.00 1.21 -25.37
N SER A 354 5.16 1.33 -24.72
CA SER A 354 6.48 1.23 -25.37
C SER A 354 6.71 -0.18 -25.94
N SER A 355 6.43 -1.24 -25.19
CA SER A 355 6.55 -2.62 -25.68
C SER A 355 5.63 -2.90 -26.86
N ALA A 356 4.38 -2.42 -26.82
CA ALA A 356 3.46 -2.55 -27.95
C ALA A 356 3.97 -1.82 -29.19
N LEU A 357 4.46 -0.58 -29.04
CA LEU A 357 5.07 0.18 -30.13
C LEU A 357 6.32 -0.50 -30.70
N TYR A 358 7.15 -1.09 -29.83
CA TYR A 358 8.33 -1.86 -30.23
C TYR A 358 7.93 -3.08 -31.07
N ILE A 359 6.96 -3.88 -30.60
CA ILE A 359 6.45 -5.04 -31.35
C ILE A 359 5.86 -4.60 -32.70
N LEU A 360 5.07 -3.50 -32.72
CA LEU A 360 4.52 -2.95 -33.95
C LEU A 360 5.61 -2.50 -34.92
N ALA A 361 6.71 -1.93 -34.43
CA ALA A 361 7.84 -1.53 -35.26
C ALA A 361 8.60 -2.71 -35.87
N PHE A 362 8.51 -3.91 -35.30
CA PHE A 362 9.04 -5.14 -35.91
C PHE A 362 8.10 -5.75 -36.95
N LEU A 363 6.80 -5.45 -36.88
CA LEU A 363 5.79 -5.97 -37.80
C LEU A 363 5.57 -5.09 -39.03
N LEU A 364 5.97 -3.81 -38.96
CA LEU A 364 5.96 -2.82 -40.04
C LEU A 364 7.32 -2.78 -40.76
#